data_AF-A0A7X8YS49-F1
#
_entry.id   AF-A0A7X8YS49-F1
#
_cell.length_a   1.000
_cell.length_b   1.000
_cell.length_c   1.000
_cell.angle_alpha   90.00
_cell.angle_beta   90.00
_cell.angle_gamma   90.00
#
_symmetry.space_group_name_H-M   'P 1'
#
loop_
_entity.id
_entity.type
_entity.pdbx_description
1 polymer ?
#
loop_
_entity_poly.entity_id
_entity_poly.type
_entity_poly.pdbx_seq_one_letter_code
_entity_poly.pdbx_strand_id
1 'polypeptide(L)'
;MKTTKGLVLRWRSCSLTLLLMISCFSLYGKDPAPANLNRTAVNAAIAEFEPALAVRASGCITCHADIRPSYITDFGYGSRYFFGRPGQSGKFGSFNGSVYGDFFGDPRYPDTTGFMSAHVEKSVIVPVAPLDFDLGAAGGRIVDQPVYRQPLRATSLAGYLRGLEQRKSAPAAIIEKQRVFIGAPDSETLLARFKVPPGSTSLLEYVKNEPSSPEIAGIGIENGKQYYTNTGEVVCDGDLLVQGTLFLDRVILSTKNGCRIYATGPIFMQNAIVYKTDPVIPDRANLQLVSSQAILMGVGDKSCETSDKESPLSRRLVSGYAVSTYLTREADRKSIAPETLGKSIYAEGKRIPSLEDATCQADAPEFSRLLLNAPLVHSRYQGRFKGLVIAEVVLFRLGKSHFAFDPVFKEVPTLPLLKDADYLEVE
;
A
#
# COMPACT_ATOMS: atom_id res chain seq x y z
N MET A 1 -79.26 -4.48 -7.84
CA MET A 1 -80.11 -3.60 -8.67
C MET A 1 -79.25 -3.09 -9.82
N LYS A 2 -79.59 -3.51 -11.06
CA LYS A 2 -79.09 -3.12 -12.40
C LYS A 2 -77.56 -3.26 -12.67
N THR A 3 -77.03 -4.30 -13.37
CA THR A 3 -77.05 -4.61 -14.84
C THR A 3 -76.73 -3.39 -15.70
N THR A 4 -75.91 -3.35 -16.75
CA THR A 4 -75.11 -4.25 -17.63
C THR A 4 -74.36 -3.27 -18.57
N LYS A 5 -73.22 -3.55 -19.20
CA LYS A 5 -73.07 -4.24 -20.50
C LYS A 5 -71.60 -4.16 -20.91
N GLY A 6 -71.05 -5.26 -21.42
CA GLY A 6 -69.77 -5.26 -22.13
C GLY A 6 -69.92 -4.85 -23.59
N LEU A 7 -68.78 -4.68 -24.26
CA LEU A 7 -68.65 -4.86 -25.70
C LEU A 7 -67.27 -5.45 -26.00
N VAL A 8 -67.27 -6.45 -26.87
CA VAL A 8 -66.17 -7.33 -27.26
C VAL A 8 -65.90 -7.10 -28.77
N LEU A 9 -64.73 -7.56 -29.23
CA LEU A 9 -64.32 -7.87 -30.61
C LEU A 9 -63.79 -6.70 -31.45
N ARG A 10 -62.80 -6.86 -32.33
CA ARG A 10 -61.73 -7.85 -32.62
C ARG A 10 -61.04 -7.32 -33.92
N TRP A 11 -59.71 -7.46 -33.99
CA TRP A 11 -58.90 -7.87 -35.16
C TRP A 11 -58.85 -7.05 -36.46
N ARG A 12 -57.62 -6.67 -36.86
CA ARG A 12 -56.86 -7.16 -38.05
C ARG A 12 -55.51 -6.40 -38.11
N SER A 13 -54.35 -7.06 -38.01
CA SER A 13 -53.55 -7.68 -39.09
C SER A 13 -52.82 -6.69 -40.02
N CYS A 14 -51.51 -6.52 -39.80
CA CYS A 14 -50.45 -6.23 -40.79
C CYS A 14 -49.14 -6.71 -40.13
N SER A 15 -48.61 -7.90 -40.42
CA SER A 15 -47.86 -8.34 -41.61
C SER A 15 -46.68 -7.43 -41.99
N LEU A 16 -45.49 -7.98 -41.71
CA LEU A 16 -44.37 -8.08 -42.65
C LEU A 16 -43.44 -6.86 -42.82
N THR A 17 -42.45 -6.71 -41.93
CA THR A 17 -41.08 -6.36 -42.35
C THR A 17 -40.05 -6.95 -41.37
N LEU A 18 -39.73 -8.22 -41.60
CA LEU A 18 -38.60 -8.95 -41.03
C LEU A 18 -37.59 -9.10 -42.17
N LEU A 19 -36.51 -8.31 -42.18
CA LEU A 19 -35.18 -8.58 -42.75
C LEU A 19 -34.37 -7.26 -42.73
N LEU A 20 -33.07 -7.34 -42.40
CA LEU A 20 -32.09 -6.25 -42.18
C LEU A 20 -32.08 -5.58 -40.79
N MET A 21 -31.65 -6.33 -39.77
CA MET A 21 -30.88 -5.81 -38.62
C MET A 21 -30.01 -6.97 -38.07
N ILE A 22 -29.30 -7.64 -38.97
CA ILE A 22 -28.17 -8.52 -38.66
C ILE A 22 -26.96 -7.82 -39.27
N SER A 23 -25.89 -7.68 -38.48
CA SER A 23 -24.56 -7.16 -38.85
C SER A 23 -24.30 -5.65 -38.66
N CYS A 24 -24.23 -5.18 -37.41
CA CYS A 24 -23.39 -4.01 -37.07
C CYS A 24 -22.80 -4.01 -35.64
N PHE A 25 -22.97 -5.06 -34.84
CA PHE A 25 -22.30 -5.20 -33.53
C PHE A 25 -21.21 -6.27 -33.59
N SER A 26 -20.18 -6.03 -34.40
CA SER A 26 -18.91 -6.77 -34.30
C SER A 26 -17.78 -5.95 -34.91
N LEU A 27 -17.48 -4.81 -34.31
CA LEU A 27 -16.24 -4.05 -34.50
C LEU A 27 -16.10 -3.09 -33.29
N TYR A 28 -16.16 -3.63 -32.06
CA TYR A 28 -15.49 -2.97 -30.95
C TYR A 28 -14.00 -3.20 -31.19
N GLY A 29 -13.40 -2.28 -31.95
CA GLY A 29 -11.96 -2.20 -32.09
C GLY A 29 -11.36 -2.16 -30.69
N LYS A 30 -10.42 -3.07 -30.44
CA LYS A 30 -9.40 -2.84 -29.42
C LYS A 30 -8.70 -1.55 -29.84
N ASP A 31 -9.11 -0.42 -29.26
CA ASP A 31 -8.35 0.81 -29.40
C ASP A 31 -6.91 0.48 -28.97
N PRO A 32 -5.91 0.73 -29.83
CA PRO A 32 -4.52 0.54 -29.42
C PRO A 32 -4.29 1.39 -28.19
N ALA A 33 -3.78 0.76 -27.12
CA ALA A 33 -3.44 1.43 -25.88
C ALA A 33 -2.62 2.70 -26.19
N PRO A 34 -2.93 3.85 -25.57
CA PRO A 34 -2.32 5.11 -25.95
C PRO A 34 -0.80 5.06 -25.72
N ALA A 35 -0.04 5.08 -26.82
CA ALA A 35 1.41 4.99 -26.88
C ALA A 35 2.16 6.25 -26.39
N ASN A 36 1.51 7.11 -25.61
CA ASN A 36 2.14 8.24 -24.93
C ASN A 36 1.65 8.24 -23.49
N LEU A 37 2.33 7.47 -22.64
CA LEU A 37 2.23 7.59 -21.19
C LEU A 37 2.76 8.97 -20.80
N ASN A 38 1.91 9.98 -20.91
CA ASN A 38 2.14 11.28 -20.29
C ASN A 38 2.54 11.01 -18.84
N ARG A 39 3.75 11.42 -18.44
CA ARG A 39 4.18 11.28 -17.04
C ARG A 39 3.08 11.91 -16.18
N THR A 40 2.43 11.09 -15.38
CA THR A 40 1.43 11.54 -14.40
C THR A 40 2.10 12.49 -13.41
N ALA A 41 1.31 13.30 -12.69
CA ALA A 41 1.88 14.16 -11.65
C ALA A 41 2.60 13.32 -10.59
N VAL A 42 2.14 12.08 -10.35
CA VAL A 42 2.87 11.13 -9.48
C VAL A 42 4.23 10.74 -10.02
N ASN A 43 4.36 10.39 -11.31
CA ASN A 43 5.68 10.05 -11.85
C ASN A 43 6.63 11.26 -11.74
N ALA A 44 6.12 12.48 -11.86
CA ALA A 44 6.89 13.69 -11.60
C ALA A 44 7.30 13.79 -10.12
N ALA A 45 6.37 13.61 -9.17
CA ALA A 45 6.66 13.64 -7.74
C ALA A 45 7.65 12.55 -7.30
N ILE A 46 7.51 11.31 -7.80
CA ILE A 46 8.45 10.22 -7.54
C ILE A 46 9.83 10.57 -8.07
N ALA A 47 9.93 11.12 -9.28
CA ALA A 47 11.20 11.52 -9.87
C ALA A 47 11.85 12.74 -9.18
N GLU A 48 11.03 13.67 -8.67
CA GLU A 48 11.47 14.89 -7.96
C GLU A 48 11.95 14.57 -6.55
N PHE A 49 11.13 13.85 -5.78
CA PHE A 49 11.39 13.63 -4.35
C PHE A 49 12.13 12.32 -4.06
N GLU A 50 12.11 11.35 -4.98
CA GLU A 50 12.74 10.05 -4.81
C GLU A 50 12.35 9.39 -3.46
N PRO A 51 11.05 9.28 -3.14
CA PRO A 51 10.63 8.77 -1.84
C PRO A 51 10.95 7.27 -1.74
N ALA A 52 11.61 6.83 -0.68
CA ALA A 52 11.65 5.40 -0.36
C ALA A 52 10.38 4.94 0.35
N LEU A 53 9.72 5.88 1.05
CA LEU A 53 8.49 5.68 1.80
C LEU A 53 7.53 6.84 1.57
N ALA A 54 6.26 6.52 1.33
CA ALA A 54 5.12 7.42 1.41
C ALA A 54 4.06 6.77 2.31
N VAL A 55 4.04 7.15 3.60
CA VAL A 55 3.31 6.41 4.63
C VAL A 55 2.52 7.36 5.54
N ARG A 56 1.25 7.03 5.82
CA ARG A 56 0.42 7.83 6.75
C ARG A 56 0.66 7.49 8.22
N ALA A 57 0.55 6.21 8.57
CA ALA A 57 0.77 5.67 9.90
C ALA A 57 2.23 5.21 10.00
N SER A 58 3.06 6.15 10.43
CA SER A 58 4.51 5.99 10.46
C SER A 58 5.01 5.23 11.70
N GLY A 59 4.20 5.11 12.76
CA GLY A 59 4.46 4.42 14.03
C GLY A 59 5.93 4.04 14.28
N CYS A 60 6.24 2.75 14.19
CA CYS A 60 7.58 2.22 14.41
C CYS A 60 8.65 2.68 13.41
N ILE A 61 8.27 3.02 12.17
CA ILE A 61 9.21 3.53 11.16
C ILE A 61 9.82 4.85 11.64
N THR A 62 9.01 5.71 12.24
CA THR A 62 9.41 7.02 12.80
C THR A 62 10.58 6.92 13.79
N CYS A 63 10.74 5.79 14.48
CA CYS A 63 11.79 5.60 15.50
C CYS A 63 12.89 4.62 15.09
N HIS A 64 12.65 3.73 14.14
CA HIS A 64 13.53 2.58 13.90
C HIS A 64 14.02 2.43 12.45
N ALA A 65 13.68 3.38 11.58
CA ALA A 65 14.06 3.31 10.17
C ALA A 65 15.29 4.17 9.83
N ASP A 66 16.07 3.68 8.88
CA ASP A 66 17.04 4.44 8.09
C ASP A 66 16.42 4.60 6.69
N ILE A 67 16.09 5.83 6.30
CA ILE A 67 15.31 6.16 5.10
C ILE A 67 16.14 7.05 4.16
N ARG A 68 16.24 6.65 2.89
CA ARG A 68 17.11 7.29 1.90
C ARG A 68 16.46 7.38 0.52
N PRO A 69 16.49 8.53 -0.16
CA PRO A 69 16.83 9.85 0.37
C PRO A 69 15.69 10.44 1.21
N SER A 70 14.43 10.17 0.83
CA SER A 70 13.30 10.98 1.26
C SER A 70 12.09 10.18 1.76
N TYR A 71 11.29 10.84 2.59
CA TYR A 71 10.11 10.29 3.26
C TYR A 71 8.90 11.22 3.09
N ILE A 72 7.76 10.70 2.62
CA ILE A 72 6.49 11.44 2.52
C ILE A 72 5.54 10.94 3.61
N THR A 73 4.93 11.85 4.37
CA THR A 73 3.97 11.49 5.42
C THR A 73 2.97 12.60 5.71
N ASP A 74 1.78 12.22 6.17
CA ASP A 74 0.78 13.15 6.69
C ASP A 74 0.47 12.91 8.18
N PHE A 75 1.04 11.88 8.82
CA PHE A 75 0.70 11.44 10.19
C PHE A 75 -0.82 11.28 10.42
N GLY A 76 -1.58 10.96 9.36
CA GLY A 76 -3.03 10.88 9.39
C GLY A 76 -3.74 12.24 9.31
N TYR A 77 -3.07 13.33 8.90
CA TYR A 77 -3.68 14.66 8.82
C TYR A 77 -4.95 14.65 7.95
N GLY A 78 -5.93 15.45 8.35
CA GLY A 78 -7.26 15.47 7.73
C GLY A 78 -8.14 14.25 8.03
N SER A 79 -7.70 13.32 8.88
CA SER A 79 -8.52 12.22 9.37
C SER A 79 -8.75 12.29 10.88
N ARG A 80 -9.69 11.48 11.39
CA ARG A 80 -9.98 11.42 12.83
C ARG A 80 -8.80 10.97 13.69
N TYR A 81 -7.80 10.31 13.08
CA TYR A 81 -6.62 9.70 13.69
C TYR A 81 -5.30 10.42 13.41
N PHE A 82 -5.36 11.68 13.02
CA PHE A 82 -4.18 12.54 13.05
C PHE A 82 -3.51 12.47 14.43
N PHE A 83 -2.23 12.07 14.46
CA PHE A 83 -1.48 11.83 15.71
C PHE A 83 -2.24 10.91 16.70
N GLY A 84 -2.97 9.93 16.20
CA GLY A 84 -3.54 8.86 17.03
C GLY A 84 -4.83 9.15 17.77
N ARG A 85 -5.59 10.18 17.37
CA ARG A 85 -6.89 10.48 18.01
C ARG A 85 -8.09 9.75 17.37
N PRO A 86 -9.22 9.72 18.06
CA PRO A 86 -10.51 9.77 17.37
C PRO A 86 -11.25 11.05 17.78
N GLY A 87 -11.39 12.01 16.86
CA GLY A 87 -12.49 12.99 16.90
C GLY A 87 -12.53 14.02 18.04
N GLN A 88 -11.42 14.42 18.67
CA GLN A 88 -11.41 15.58 19.57
C GLN A 88 -10.19 16.47 19.30
N SER A 89 -10.38 17.77 19.13
CA SER A 89 -9.33 18.80 19.24
C SER A 89 -9.12 19.16 20.73
N GLY A 90 -7.89 19.48 21.14
CA GLY A 90 -7.66 20.19 22.42
C GLY A 90 -7.37 19.41 23.72
N LYS A 91 -7.54 18.09 23.82
CA LYS A 91 -7.08 17.31 25.02
C LYS A 91 -6.20 16.11 24.64
N PHE A 92 -4.88 16.26 24.77
CA PHE A 92 -3.91 15.20 24.44
C PHE A 92 -3.90 14.17 25.55
N GLY A 93 -4.70 13.12 25.39
CA GLY A 93 -4.45 11.86 26.08
C GLY A 93 -3.13 11.26 25.58
N SER A 94 -2.49 10.46 26.43
CA SER A 94 -1.25 9.74 26.13
C SER A 94 -1.27 9.14 24.72
N PHE A 95 -0.32 9.54 23.86
CA PHE A 95 -0.12 8.99 22.51
C PHE A 95 0.33 7.52 22.51
N ASN A 96 0.48 6.93 23.69
CA ASN A 96 1.20 5.69 23.88
C ASN A 96 0.52 4.54 23.13
N GLY A 97 1.17 4.11 22.05
CA GLY A 97 0.76 3.01 21.19
C GLY A 97 0.18 3.39 19.82
N SER A 98 -0.14 4.65 19.56
CA SER A 98 -0.71 4.97 18.24
C SER A 98 0.28 4.77 17.10
N VAL A 99 -0.17 4.06 16.06
CA VAL A 99 0.54 3.87 14.80
C VAL A 99 0.60 5.15 13.94
N TYR A 100 -0.25 6.13 14.26
CA TYR A 100 -0.29 7.45 13.62
C TYR A 100 0.44 8.53 14.43
N GLY A 101 0.97 8.17 15.60
CA GLY A 101 1.60 9.09 16.52
C GLY A 101 3.04 8.71 16.85
N ASP A 102 3.64 9.58 17.64
CA ASP A 102 4.97 9.40 18.23
C ASP A 102 4.82 8.71 19.59
N PHE A 103 5.69 7.76 19.91
CA PHE A 103 5.65 7.06 21.20
C PHE A 103 6.27 7.95 22.27
N PHE A 104 5.42 8.53 23.13
CA PHE A 104 5.87 9.31 24.28
C PHE A 104 5.89 8.49 25.57
N GLY A 105 7.06 8.50 26.23
CA GLY A 105 7.15 8.47 27.69
C GLY A 105 6.49 7.29 28.38
N ASP A 106 6.80 6.05 27.98
CA ASP A 106 6.63 4.94 28.91
C ASP A 106 7.79 4.99 29.92
N PRO A 107 7.54 5.29 31.21
CA PRO A 107 8.59 5.32 32.23
C PRO A 107 9.30 3.97 32.42
N ARG A 108 8.77 2.87 31.85
CA ARG A 108 9.44 1.57 31.81
C ARG A 108 10.56 1.48 30.76
N TYR A 109 10.63 2.43 29.83
CA TYR A 109 11.64 2.51 28.77
C TYR A 109 12.31 3.91 28.79
N PRO A 110 13.11 4.24 29.83
CA PRO A 110 13.73 5.56 30.00
C PRO A 110 14.75 5.95 28.91
N ASP A 111 15.14 4.97 28.10
CA ASP A 111 16.04 5.00 26.97
C ASP A 111 15.33 5.10 25.61
N THR A 112 13.99 5.01 25.57
CA THR A 112 13.24 5.52 24.41
C THR A 112 13.20 7.03 24.51
N THR A 113 14.25 7.66 24.00
CA THR A 113 14.19 9.05 23.58
C THR A 113 13.11 9.12 22.51
N GLY A 114 11.86 9.34 22.95
CA GLY A 114 10.75 9.68 22.08
C GLY A 114 11.15 10.82 21.18
N PHE A 115 10.40 11.01 20.09
CA PHE A 115 10.76 11.76 18.90
C PHE A 115 11.26 10.87 17.77
N MET A 116 10.82 11.24 16.55
CA MET A 116 11.26 10.71 15.26
C MET A 116 12.78 10.58 15.17
N SER A 117 13.33 9.50 15.71
CA SER A 117 14.76 9.18 15.74
C SER A 117 15.20 8.45 14.49
N ALA A 118 14.26 8.09 13.61
CA ALA A 118 14.56 7.60 12.29
C ALA A 118 15.55 8.55 11.58
N HIS A 119 16.54 7.95 10.93
CA HIS A 119 17.42 8.69 10.06
C HIS A 119 16.70 8.90 8.72
N VAL A 120 16.62 10.14 8.27
CA VAL A 120 16.18 10.49 6.92
C VAL A 120 17.33 11.26 6.28
N GLU A 121 17.86 10.74 5.17
CA GLU A 121 19.10 11.27 4.60
C GLU A 121 18.94 12.69 4.03
N LYS A 122 17.82 12.96 3.36
CA LYS A 122 17.64 14.20 2.59
C LYS A 122 16.44 15.01 3.05
N SER A 123 15.22 14.47 2.95
CA SER A 123 14.02 15.28 3.18
C SER A 123 12.81 14.52 3.69
N VAL A 124 12.02 15.20 4.53
CA VAL A 124 10.67 14.79 4.90
C VAL A 124 9.67 15.75 4.24
N ILE A 125 8.73 15.19 3.47
CA ILE A 125 7.70 15.92 2.75
C ILE A 125 6.37 15.75 3.48
N VAL A 126 5.73 16.87 3.80
CA VAL A 126 4.48 16.91 4.57
C VAL A 126 3.48 17.90 3.99
N PRO A 127 2.17 17.73 4.25
CA PRO A 127 1.19 18.74 3.86
C PRO A 127 1.33 20.02 4.70
N VAL A 128 0.91 21.14 4.15
CA VAL A 128 0.60 22.36 4.91
C VAL A 128 -0.53 22.02 5.86
N ALA A 129 -0.20 21.94 7.16
CA ALA A 129 -1.10 21.46 8.20
C ALA A 129 -1.04 22.39 9.41
N PRO A 130 -1.78 23.51 9.41
CA PRO A 130 -1.92 24.36 10.58
C PRO A 130 -2.67 23.62 11.70
N LEU A 131 -2.24 23.83 12.93
CA LEU A 131 -2.77 23.21 14.13
C LEU A 131 -3.32 24.28 15.07
N ASP A 132 -4.50 24.03 15.63
CA ASP A 132 -5.17 24.87 16.64
C ASP A 132 -4.62 24.66 18.06
N PHE A 133 -3.60 23.81 18.20
CA PHE A 133 -2.92 23.49 19.45
C PHE A 133 -1.41 23.45 19.26
N ASP A 134 -0.68 23.50 20.37
CA ASP A 134 0.77 23.32 20.40
C ASP A 134 1.13 21.82 20.43
N LEU A 135 1.60 21.29 19.30
CA LEU A 135 1.90 19.86 19.14
C LEU A 135 3.07 19.38 20.00
N GLY A 136 4.05 20.23 20.33
CA GLY A 136 5.11 19.80 21.25
C GLY A 136 4.77 19.99 22.72
N ALA A 137 3.82 20.87 23.07
CA ALA A 137 3.22 20.85 24.42
C ALA A 137 2.29 19.64 24.63
N ALA A 138 1.60 19.24 23.57
CA ALA A 138 0.73 18.07 23.50
C ALA A 138 1.43 16.74 23.72
N GLY A 139 2.71 16.62 23.30
CA GLY A 139 3.58 15.45 23.49
C GLY A 139 3.78 15.01 24.94
N GLY A 140 3.29 15.77 25.92
CA GLY A 140 3.53 15.52 27.33
C GLY A 140 4.90 16.06 27.76
N ARG A 141 5.03 16.40 29.04
CA ARG A 141 6.29 16.86 29.63
C ARG A 141 7.36 15.80 29.37
N ILE A 142 8.33 16.16 28.54
CA ILE A 142 9.58 15.44 28.38
C ILE A 142 10.13 15.21 29.79
N VAL A 143 10.21 13.96 30.20
CA VAL A 143 10.64 13.55 31.53
C VAL A 143 12.07 14.06 31.73
N ASP A 144 12.25 15.15 32.51
CA ASP A 144 13.48 15.69 33.13
C ASP A 144 14.87 15.42 32.48
N GLN A 145 14.95 15.25 31.17
CA GLN A 145 16.21 15.08 30.46
C GLN A 145 16.82 16.46 30.19
N PRO A 146 18.04 16.76 30.70
CA PRO A 146 18.65 18.10 30.61
C PRO A 146 18.80 18.65 29.18
N VAL A 147 18.84 17.76 28.19
CA VAL A 147 19.01 18.10 26.76
C VAL A 147 17.74 18.71 26.15
N TYR A 148 16.57 18.53 26.76
CA TYR A 148 15.27 18.90 26.18
C TYR A 148 14.51 19.98 26.96
N ARG A 149 15.23 20.90 27.64
CA ARG A 149 14.62 21.93 28.50
C ARG A 149 13.75 22.97 27.80
N GLN A 150 13.76 23.04 26.47
CA GLN A 150 12.91 23.96 25.69
C GLN A 150 11.72 23.19 25.11
N PRO A 151 10.47 23.49 25.51
CA PRO A 151 9.29 22.88 24.89
C PRO A 151 9.25 23.27 23.41
N LEU A 152 9.06 22.26 22.55
CA LEU A 152 8.86 22.45 21.11
C LEU A 152 7.51 23.11 20.90
N ARG A 153 7.44 24.44 20.86
CA ARG A 153 6.18 25.09 20.50
C ARG A 153 5.96 24.98 19.00
N ALA A 154 4.96 24.20 18.57
CA ALA A 154 4.68 23.98 17.16
C ALA A 154 3.19 24.02 16.85
N THR A 155 2.75 25.00 16.07
CA THR A 155 1.37 25.16 15.58
C THR A 155 1.21 24.70 14.13
N SER A 156 2.16 23.91 13.62
CA SER A 156 2.04 23.21 12.34
C SER A 156 2.82 21.90 12.37
N LEU A 157 2.43 20.95 11.51
CA LEU A 157 3.17 19.68 11.37
C LEU A 157 4.64 19.91 10.98
N ALA A 158 4.89 20.78 10.01
CA ALA A 158 6.24 21.08 9.59
C ALA A 158 7.06 21.79 10.67
N GLY A 159 6.45 22.70 11.44
CA GLY A 159 7.09 23.34 12.59
C GLY A 159 7.53 22.32 13.64
N TYR A 160 6.68 21.33 13.91
CA TYR A 160 7.00 20.22 14.81
C TYR A 160 8.21 19.42 14.30
N LEU A 161 8.17 18.95 13.05
CA LEU A 161 9.25 18.15 12.47
C LEU A 161 10.58 18.91 12.37
N ARG A 162 10.56 20.20 12.00
CA ARG A 162 11.77 21.04 11.96
C ARG A 162 12.44 21.09 13.32
N GLY A 163 11.66 21.24 14.39
CA GLY A 163 12.19 21.26 15.74
C GLY A 163 12.74 19.90 16.21
N LEU A 164 12.24 18.78 15.66
CA LEU A 164 12.83 17.45 15.89
C LEU A 164 14.15 17.29 15.14
N GLU A 165 14.16 17.62 13.85
CA GLU A 165 15.34 17.48 12.99
C GLU A 165 16.51 18.34 13.46
N GLN A 166 16.26 19.57 13.93
CA GLN A 166 17.29 20.46 14.47
C GLN A 166 18.11 19.86 15.63
N ARG A 167 17.64 18.78 16.26
CA ARG A 167 18.31 18.09 17.35
C ARG A 167 19.23 16.96 16.87
N LYS A 168 19.19 16.60 15.58
CA LYS A 168 20.02 15.56 14.97
C LYS A 168 21.34 16.14 14.49
N SER A 169 22.37 15.31 14.44
CA SER A 169 23.68 15.68 13.87
C SER A 169 23.63 15.92 12.36
N ALA A 170 22.71 15.26 11.66
CA ALA A 170 22.44 15.42 10.24
C ALA A 170 20.92 15.59 10.04
N PRO A 171 20.40 16.83 10.10
CA PRO A 171 18.98 17.11 9.96
C PRO A 171 18.50 16.93 8.51
N ALA A 172 17.34 16.30 8.34
CA ALA A 172 16.63 16.27 7.07
C ALA A 172 15.93 17.61 6.78
N ALA A 173 15.82 17.98 5.51
CA ALA A 173 15.03 19.13 5.09
C ALA A 173 13.53 18.84 5.23
N ILE A 174 12.77 19.77 5.82
CA ILE A 174 11.30 19.66 5.92
C ILE A 174 10.67 20.49 4.80
N ILE A 175 10.04 19.80 3.85
CA ILE A 175 9.39 20.38 2.67
C ILE A 175 7.87 20.34 2.87
N GLU A 176 7.24 21.51 2.78
CA GLU A 176 5.78 21.63 2.84
C GLU A 176 5.18 21.65 1.44
N LYS A 177 4.08 20.92 1.28
CA LYS A 177 3.29 20.84 0.05
C LYS A 177 1.85 21.20 0.34
N GLN A 178 1.18 21.87 -0.58
CA GLN A 178 -0.22 22.29 -0.37
C GLN A 178 -1.12 21.08 -0.19
N ARG A 179 -0.79 19.99 -0.90
CA ARG A 179 -1.50 18.73 -0.77
C ARG A 179 -0.53 17.56 -0.74
N VAL A 180 -0.79 16.66 0.20
CA VAL A 180 -0.20 15.31 0.25
C VAL A 180 -1.35 14.33 0.44
N PHE A 181 -1.53 13.43 -0.52
CA PHE A 181 -2.42 12.28 -0.41
C PHE A 181 -1.58 11.00 -0.48
N ILE A 182 -1.85 10.08 0.43
CA ILE A 182 -1.26 8.74 0.46
C ILE A 182 -2.45 7.78 0.61
N GLY A 183 -2.49 6.75 -0.21
CA GLY A 183 -3.60 5.80 -0.22
C GLY A 183 -3.30 4.55 -1.02
N ALA A 184 -4.31 3.71 -1.14
CA ALA A 184 -4.32 2.55 -2.01
C ALA A 184 -5.75 2.35 -2.56
N PRO A 185 -5.89 1.79 -3.77
CA PRO A 185 -7.20 1.58 -4.37
C PRO A 185 -7.96 0.45 -3.65
N ASP A 186 -9.28 0.61 -3.52
CA ASP A 186 -10.15 -0.49 -3.10
C ASP A 186 -10.42 -1.48 -4.26
N SER A 187 -11.03 -2.63 -3.94
CA SER A 187 -11.30 -3.67 -4.94
C SER A 187 -12.22 -3.18 -6.07
N GLU A 188 -13.20 -2.32 -5.77
CA GLU A 188 -14.11 -1.76 -6.77
C GLU A 188 -13.37 -0.86 -7.76
N THR A 189 -12.47 -0.02 -7.25
CA THR A 189 -11.59 0.82 -8.05
C THR A 189 -10.74 -0.04 -8.98
N LEU A 190 -10.09 -1.09 -8.47
CA LEU A 190 -9.27 -1.99 -9.28
C LEU A 190 -10.08 -2.67 -10.40
N LEU A 191 -11.24 -3.24 -10.08
CA LEU A 191 -12.13 -3.87 -11.06
C LEU A 191 -12.56 -2.87 -12.15
N ALA A 192 -12.90 -1.64 -11.75
CA ALA A 192 -13.27 -0.58 -12.69
C ALA A 192 -12.12 -0.19 -13.61
N ARG A 193 -10.86 -0.11 -13.12
CA ARG A 193 -9.68 0.21 -13.95
C ARG A 193 -9.42 -0.83 -15.03
N PHE A 194 -9.65 -2.09 -14.72
CA PHE A 194 -9.52 -3.20 -15.67
C PHE A 194 -10.80 -3.44 -16.48
N LYS A 195 -11.82 -2.60 -16.33
CA LYS A 195 -13.13 -2.72 -17.01
C LYS A 195 -13.80 -4.07 -16.76
N VAL A 196 -13.59 -4.66 -15.58
CA VAL A 196 -14.23 -5.91 -15.19
C VAL A 196 -15.65 -5.63 -14.71
N PRO A 197 -16.69 -6.21 -15.33
CA PRO A 197 -18.06 -6.02 -14.88
C PRO A 197 -18.29 -6.57 -13.46
N PRO A 198 -19.15 -5.93 -12.65
CA PRO A 198 -19.58 -6.50 -11.37
C PRO A 198 -20.16 -7.90 -11.57
N GLY A 199 -19.73 -8.85 -10.72
CA GLY A 199 -20.16 -10.25 -10.80
C GLY A 199 -19.46 -11.09 -11.88
N SER A 200 -18.47 -10.53 -12.58
CA SER A 200 -17.62 -11.30 -13.50
C SER A 200 -16.97 -12.48 -12.77
N THR A 201 -16.93 -13.62 -13.45
CA THR A 201 -16.16 -14.80 -13.02
C THR A 201 -14.75 -14.79 -13.56
N SER A 202 -14.37 -13.79 -14.38
CA SER A 202 -12.99 -13.65 -14.82
C SER A 202 -12.12 -13.32 -13.62
N LEU A 203 -11.20 -14.22 -13.30
CA LEU A 203 -10.39 -14.07 -12.11
C LEU A 203 -9.02 -13.45 -12.40
N LEU A 204 -8.63 -13.37 -13.67
CA LEU A 204 -7.38 -12.77 -14.15
C LEU A 204 -7.67 -11.89 -15.36
N GLU A 205 -7.14 -10.67 -15.36
CA GLU A 205 -7.14 -9.80 -16.54
C GLU A 205 -5.74 -9.25 -16.77
N TYR A 206 -5.27 -9.27 -18.01
CA TYR A 206 -3.92 -8.84 -18.35
C TYR A 206 -3.94 -7.78 -19.46
N VAL A 207 -3.25 -6.67 -19.20
CA VAL A 207 -3.06 -5.56 -20.13
C VAL A 207 -1.57 -5.42 -20.41
N LYS A 208 -1.18 -5.63 -21.66
CA LYS A 208 0.22 -5.51 -22.09
C LYS A 208 0.70 -4.07 -22.08
N ASN A 209 1.99 -3.88 -21.80
CA ASN A 209 2.69 -2.59 -21.98
C ASN A 209 2.67 -2.15 -23.45
N GLU A 210 3.06 -3.06 -24.34
CA GLU A 210 3.15 -2.86 -25.79
C GLU A 210 2.44 -4.02 -26.50
N PRO A 211 1.94 -3.84 -27.74
CA PRO A 211 1.39 -4.96 -28.51
C PRO A 211 2.36 -6.14 -28.66
N SER A 212 3.67 -5.86 -28.67
CA SER A 212 4.75 -6.85 -28.73
C SER A 212 5.12 -7.48 -27.40
N SER A 213 4.58 -7.01 -26.27
CA SER A 213 4.85 -7.60 -24.96
C SER A 213 4.38 -9.07 -24.92
N PRO A 214 5.09 -9.95 -24.21
CA PRO A 214 4.67 -11.34 -24.06
C PRO A 214 3.30 -11.45 -23.36
N GLU A 215 2.62 -12.57 -23.60
CA GLU A 215 1.48 -12.97 -22.76
C GLU A 215 1.95 -13.25 -21.33
N ILE A 216 1.05 -13.03 -20.37
CA ILE A 216 1.31 -13.39 -18.97
C ILE A 216 1.50 -14.90 -18.85
N ALA A 217 2.56 -15.31 -18.14
CA ALA A 217 2.80 -16.70 -17.80
C ALA A 217 3.35 -16.85 -16.38
N GLY A 218 3.28 -18.06 -15.84
CA GLY A 218 3.87 -18.41 -14.55
C GLY A 218 3.06 -17.97 -13.33
N ILE A 219 1.84 -17.46 -13.50
CA ILE A 219 0.86 -17.22 -12.42
C ILE A 219 -0.34 -18.14 -12.66
N GLY A 220 -0.75 -18.87 -11.65
CA GLY A 220 -1.89 -19.79 -11.73
C GLY A 220 -2.59 -19.98 -10.39
N ILE A 221 -3.78 -20.57 -10.43
CA ILE A 221 -4.48 -20.99 -9.22
C ILE A 221 -3.81 -22.26 -8.69
N GLU A 222 -3.51 -22.28 -7.40
CA GLU A 222 -3.02 -23.49 -6.74
C GLU A 222 -4.17 -24.51 -6.60
N ASN A 223 -4.00 -25.72 -7.17
CA ASN A 223 -5.07 -26.72 -7.26
C ASN A 223 -5.75 -27.00 -5.91
N GLY A 224 -7.08 -26.85 -5.88
CA GLY A 224 -7.90 -27.06 -4.67
C GLY A 224 -7.81 -25.96 -3.63
N LYS A 225 -7.04 -24.90 -3.88
CA LYS A 225 -6.90 -23.73 -2.99
C LYS A 225 -7.41 -22.48 -3.69
N GLN A 226 -8.01 -21.57 -2.92
CA GLN A 226 -8.64 -20.36 -3.43
C GLN A 226 -7.66 -19.16 -3.51
N TYR A 227 -6.41 -19.41 -3.92
CA TYR A 227 -5.40 -18.36 -4.10
C TYR A 227 -4.53 -18.58 -5.34
N TYR A 228 -3.96 -17.49 -5.83
CA TYR A 228 -3.01 -17.46 -6.94
C TYR A 228 -1.58 -17.59 -6.44
N THR A 229 -0.74 -18.29 -7.19
CA THR A 229 0.68 -18.38 -6.91
C THR A 229 1.51 -18.37 -8.17
N ASN A 230 2.79 -18.03 -8.05
CA ASN A 230 3.73 -18.30 -9.13
C ASN A 230 4.00 -19.81 -9.24
N THR A 231 3.81 -20.38 -10.44
CA THR A 231 3.99 -21.81 -10.75
C THR A 231 5.36 -22.11 -11.38
N GLY A 232 6.20 -21.08 -11.52
CA GLY A 232 7.53 -21.13 -12.12
C GLY A 232 8.05 -19.72 -12.36
N GLU A 233 8.75 -19.55 -13.47
CA GLU A 233 9.13 -18.23 -13.97
C GLU A 233 7.90 -17.41 -14.37
N VAL A 234 7.79 -16.22 -13.81
CA VAL A 234 6.75 -15.26 -14.15
C VAL A 234 7.23 -14.46 -15.37
N VAL A 235 6.51 -14.56 -16.47
CA VAL A 235 6.75 -13.76 -17.68
C VAL A 235 5.68 -12.69 -17.72
N CYS A 236 6.06 -11.43 -17.57
CA CYS A 236 5.10 -10.34 -17.41
C CYS A 236 5.71 -9.02 -17.87
N ASP A 237 5.01 -8.31 -18.76
CA ASP A 237 5.40 -6.98 -19.23
C ASP A 237 4.12 -6.16 -19.45
N GLY A 238 3.53 -5.71 -18.34
CA GLY A 238 2.21 -5.12 -18.34
C GLY A 238 1.57 -5.08 -16.94
N ASP A 239 0.26 -4.96 -16.94
CA ASP A 239 -0.61 -4.87 -15.77
C ASP A 239 -1.48 -6.13 -15.67
N LEU A 240 -1.34 -6.88 -14.57
CA LEU A 240 -2.11 -8.07 -14.25
C LEU A 240 -3.05 -7.79 -13.08
N LEU A 241 -4.35 -7.90 -13.30
CA LEU A 241 -5.34 -7.99 -12.23
C LEU A 241 -5.51 -9.43 -11.78
N VAL A 242 -5.49 -9.63 -10.47
CA VAL A 242 -5.81 -10.87 -9.77
C VAL A 242 -7.02 -10.63 -8.88
N GLN A 243 -8.14 -11.30 -9.17
CA GLN A 243 -9.30 -11.25 -8.30
C GLN A 243 -9.17 -12.28 -7.17
N GLY A 244 -8.56 -11.87 -6.07
CA GLY A 244 -8.41 -12.67 -4.86
C GLY A 244 -7.04 -12.54 -4.20
N THR A 245 -6.70 -13.55 -3.40
CA THR A 245 -5.42 -13.66 -2.69
C THR A 245 -4.31 -14.09 -3.64
N LEU A 246 -3.16 -13.43 -3.55
CA LEU A 246 -1.94 -13.77 -4.30
C LEU A 246 -0.82 -14.15 -3.33
N PHE A 247 -0.13 -15.25 -3.62
CA PHE A 247 1.06 -15.70 -2.93
C PHE A 247 2.23 -15.71 -3.90
N LEU A 248 3.33 -15.06 -3.54
CA LEU A 248 4.55 -14.99 -4.35
C LEU A 248 5.69 -15.62 -3.55
N ASP A 249 6.22 -16.75 -3.99
CA ASP A 249 7.37 -17.41 -3.38
C ASP A 249 8.53 -17.51 -4.37
N ARG A 250 9.70 -16.94 -4.02
CA ARG A 250 10.94 -17.02 -4.82
C ARG A 250 10.70 -16.65 -6.29
N VAL A 251 10.12 -15.48 -6.50
CA VAL A 251 9.73 -15.02 -7.84
C VAL A 251 10.95 -14.91 -8.74
N ILE A 252 10.93 -15.61 -9.86
CA ILE A 252 11.83 -15.39 -10.99
C ILE A 252 11.04 -14.62 -12.04
N LEU A 253 11.37 -13.35 -12.25
CA LEU A 253 10.61 -12.44 -13.11
C LEU A 253 11.37 -12.13 -14.40
N SER A 254 10.78 -12.48 -15.54
CA SER A 254 11.19 -12.04 -16.86
C SER A 254 10.29 -10.91 -17.33
N THR A 255 10.87 -9.71 -17.45
CA THR A 255 10.14 -8.50 -17.82
C THR A 255 11.05 -7.52 -18.56
N LYS A 256 10.48 -6.74 -19.48
CA LYS A 256 11.19 -5.69 -20.23
C LYS A 256 11.01 -4.33 -19.56
N ASN A 257 9.77 -3.90 -19.33
CA ASN A 257 9.44 -2.58 -18.79
C ASN A 257 8.84 -2.63 -17.37
N GLY A 258 8.75 -3.82 -16.78
CA GLY A 258 8.18 -4.06 -15.45
C GLY A 258 6.90 -4.88 -15.47
N CYS A 259 6.66 -5.56 -14.36
CA CYS A 259 5.41 -6.26 -14.08
C CYS A 259 4.64 -5.57 -12.97
N ARG A 260 3.36 -5.29 -13.19
CA ARG A 260 2.50 -4.60 -12.23
C ARG A 260 1.32 -5.49 -11.91
N ILE A 261 1.25 -5.98 -10.68
CA ILE A 261 0.23 -6.93 -10.25
C ILE A 261 -0.71 -6.25 -9.26
N TYR A 262 -1.99 -6.26 -9.59
CA TYR A 262 -3.08 -5.65 -8.84
C TYR A 262 -3.95 -6.76 -8.25
N ALA A 263 -4.04 -6.87 -6.94
CA ALA A 263 -4.83 -7.88 -6.25
C ALA A 263 -6.02 -7.25 -5.52
N THR A 264 -7.22 -7.80 -5.72
CA THR A 264 -8.41 -7.41 -4.93
C THR A 264 -8.44 -8.05 -3.53
N GLY A 265 -7.52 -8.96 -3.25
CA GLY A 265 -7.27 -9.55 -1.94
C GLY A 265 -5.84 -9.26 -1.44
N PRO A 266 -5.42 -9.89 -0.34
CA PRO A 266 -4.09 -9.71 0.21
C PRO A 266 -3.03 -10.36 -0.68
N ILE A 267 -1.83 -9.78 -0.67
CA ILE A 267 -0.63 -10.35 -1.30
C ILE A 267 0.31 -10.82 -0.20
N PHE A 268 0.69 -12.09 -0.24
CA PHE A 268 1.72 -12.67 0.59
C PHE A 268 2.98 -12.87 -0.26
N MET A 269 4.14 -12.43 0.23
CA MET A 269 5.41 -12.56 -0.47
C MET A 269 6.45 -13.24 0.42
N GLN A 270 7.19 -14.19 -0.14
CA GLN A 270 8.32 -14.86 0.49
C GLN A 270 9.54 -14.87 -0.43
N ASN A 271 10.70 -14.77 0.22
CA ASN A 271 12.03 -14.83 -0.36
C ASN A 271 12.33 -13.66 -1.33
N ALA A 272 13.57 -13.62 -1.83
CA ALA A 272 14.01 -12.60 -2.77
C ALA A 272 13.33 -12.75 -4.15
N ILE A 273 13.33 -11.65 -4.91
CA ILE A 273 12.95 -11.61 -6.32
C ILE A 273 14.22 -11.72 -7.16
N VAL A 274 14.20 -12.59 -8.16
CA VAL A 274 15.27 -12.74 -9.15
C VAL A 274 14.77 -12.17 -10.47
N TYR A 275 15.39 -11.09 -10.95
CA TYR A 275 15.07 -10.51 -12.26
C TYR A 275 15.91 -11.18 -13.34
N LYS A 276 15.25 -11.72 -14.37
CA LYS A 276 15.88 -12.17 -15.61
C LYS A 276 15.87 -11.02 -16.59
N THR A 277 17.04 -10.45 -16.80
CA THR A 277 17.24 -9.27 -17.65
C THR A 277 18.00 -9.65 -18.91
N ASP A 278 17.64 -9.03 -20.03
CA ASP A 278 18.43 -9.12 -21.25
C ASP A 278 19.64 -8.18 -21.10
N PRO A 279 20.89 -8.69 -21.17
CA PRO A 279 22.08 -7.85 -21.00
C PRO A 279 22.24 -6.77 -22.08
N VAL A 280 21.49 -6.84 -23.19
CA VAL A 280 21.58 -5.91 -24.32
C VAL A 280 20.64 -4.70 -24.15
N ILE A 281 19.59 -4.82 -23.34
CA ILE A 281 18.54 -3.80 -23.20
C ILE A 281 18.74 -3.04 -21.88
N PRO A 282 18.54 -1.70 -21.84
CA PRO A 282 18.54 -0.96 -20.58
C PRO A 282 17.65 -1.64 -19.55
N ASP A 283 18.24 -1.98 -18.41
CA ASP A 283 17.59 -2.82 -17.42
C ASP A 283 16.53 -2.04 -16.64
N ARG A 284 15.30 -2.13 -17.14
CA ARG A 284 14.09 -1.55 -16.55
C ARG A 284 13.28 -2.56 -15.75
N ALA A 285 13.85 -3.72 -15.43
CA ALA A 285 13.13 -4.75 -14.73
C ALA A 285 12.76 -4.29 -13.32
N ASN A 286 11.46 -4.37 -13.01
CA ASN A 286 10.87 -3.98 -11.74
C ASN A 286 9.59 -4.78 -11.49
N LEU A 287 9.20 -4.91 -10.23
CA LEU A 287 7.93 -5.47 -9.81
C LEU A 287 7.16 -4.40 -9.02
N GLN A 288 5.91 -4.16 -9.37
CA GLN A 288 5.03 -3.26 -8.62
C GLN A 288 3.81 -4.06 -8.17
N LEU A 289 3.52 -4.03 -6.88
CA LEU A 289 2.45 -4.79 -6.27
C LEU A 289 1.43 -3.83 -5.67
N VAL A 290 0.18 -3.99 -6.07
CA VAL A 290 -0.95 -3.24 -5.55
C VAL A 290 -1.92 -4.22 -4.91
N SER A 291 -2.31 -3.99 -3.66
CA SER A 291 -3.37 -4.75 -3.00
C SER A 291 -4.43 -3.80 -2.46
N SER A 292 -5.70 -4.17 -2.60
CA SER A 292 -6.78 -3.45 -1.94
C SER A 292 -6.93 -3.78 -0.45
N GLN A 293 -6.15 -4.73 0.09
CA GLN A 293 -6.18 -5.10 1.50
C GLN A 293 -4.83 -4.93 2.17
N ALA A 294 -3.86 -5.77 1.78
CA ALA A 294 -2.57 -5.83 2.46
C ALA A 294 -1.49 -6.48 1.59
N ILE A 295 -0.24 -6.09 1.84
CA ILE A 295 0.95 -6.81 1.37
C ILE A 295 1.75 -7.27 2.59
N LEU A 296 1.99 -8.57 2.70
CA LEU A 296 2.69 -9.21 3.81
C LEU A 296 3.93 -9.94 3.32
N MET A 297 5.10 -9.47 3.75
CA MET A 297 6.41 -10.00 3.35
C MET A 297 7.05 -10.80 4.48
N GLY A 298 7.19 -12.11 4.27
CA GLY A 298 7.77 -13.03 5.25
C GLY A 298 6.97 -13.06 6.56
N VAL A 299 5.67 -12.80 6.52
CA VAL A 299 4.78 -12.92 7.69
C VAL A 299 4.02 -14.22 7.55
N GLY A 300 4.36 -15.21 8.37
CA GLY A 300 3.73 -16.52 8.33
C GLY A 300 3.33 -17.05 9.69
N ASP A 301 2.60 -18.16 9.64
CA ASP A 301 2.05 -18.79 10.85
C ASP A 301 3.11 -19.64 11.56
N LYS A 302 4.00 -20.25 10.77
CA LYS A 302 5.14 -21.01 11.26
C LYS A 302 6.30 -20.04 11.60
N SER A 303 6.64 -19.97 12.88
CA SER A 303 7.78 -19.21 13.39
C SER A 303 8.93 -20.15 13.76
N CYS A 304 10.16 -19.65 13.65
CA CYS A 304 11.36 -20.33 14.16
C CYS A 304 11.95 -19.61 15.39
N GLU A 305 11.27 -18.57 15.89
CA GLU A 305 11.54 -17.97 17.20
C GLU A 305 10.93 -18.86 18.30
N THR A 306 11.76 -19.43 19.17
CA THR A 306 11.38 -20.46 20.16
C THR A 306 10.54 -19.94 21.34
N SER A 307 10.43 -18.62 21.50
CA SER A 307 9.78 -17.98 22.66
C SER A 307 8.31 -17.64 22.47
N ASP A 308 7.79 -17.74 21.25
CA ASP A 308 6.49 -17.20 20.91
C ASP A 308 5.39 -18.27 20.92
N LYS A 309 4.48 -18.16 21.89
CA LYS A 309 3.28 -19.02 21.99
C LYS A 309 2.23 -18.73 20.92
N GLU A 310 2.37 -17.61 20.22
CA GLU A 310 1.42 -17.13 19.24
C GLU A 310 2.09 -16.95 17.88
N SER A 311 1.39 -17.32 16.81
CA SER A 311 1.94 -17.20 15.48
C SER A 311 2.17 -15.74 15.08
N PRO A 312 3.27 -15.41 14.37
CA PRO A 312 3.55 -14.06 13.92
C PRO A 312 2.45 -13.48 13.04
N LEU A 313 1.82 -14.32 12.22
CA LEU A 313 0.66 -13.94 11.41
C LEU A 313 -0.54 -13.53 12.28
N SER A 314 -0.91 -14.32 13.30
CA SER A 314 -1.96 -13.96 14.26
C SER A 314 -1.61 -12.68 15.00
N ARG A 315 -0.40 -12.58 15.56
CA ARG A 315 0.06 -11.41 16.32
C ARG A 315 -0.04 -10.10 15.54
N ARG A 316 0.31 -10.13 14.26
CA ARG A 316 0.31 -8.91 13.42
C ARG A 316 -1.07 -8.50 12.94
N LEU A 317 -2.01 -9.44 12.80
CA LEU A 317 -3.29 -9.22 12.13
C LEU A 317 -4.50 -9.35 13.05
N VAL A 318 -4.40 -10.09 14.15
CA VAL A 318 -5.52 -10.41 15.03
C VAL A 318 -5.25 -9.98 16.48
N SER A 319 -4.05 -10.23 16.98
CA SER A 319 -3.73 -10.18 18.41
C SER A 319 -2.54 -9.27 18.67
N GLY A 320 -2.86 -8.00 18.85
CA GLY A 320 -1.87 -7.03 19.27
C GLY A 320 -2.47 -5.66 19.44
N TYR A 321 -1.80 -4.84 20.24
CA TYR A 321 -2.09 -3.41 20.34
C TYR A 321 -2.20 -2.74 18.95
N ALA A 322 -1.43 -3.26 17.99
CA ALA A 322 -1.35 -2.72 16.65
C ALA A 322 -2.67 -2.88 15.85
N VAL A 323 -3.41 -3.98 16.03
CA VAL A 323 -4.62 -4.27 15.24
C VAL A 323 -5.76 -3.32 15.58
N SER A 324 -5.97 -3.00 16.85
CA SER A 324 -7.02 -2.04 17.27
C SER A 324 -6.69 -0.59 16.88
N THR A 325 -5.48 -0.31 16.40
CA THR A 325 -5.01 1.04 16.06
C THR A 325 -4.74 1.26 14.56
N TYR A 326 -4.75 0.22 13.74
CA TYR A 326 -4.61 0.31 12.28
C TYR A 326 -5.90 0.78 11.59
N LEU A 327 -6.16 2.09 11.62
CA LEU A 327 -7.31 2.69 10.95
C LEU A 327 -6.96 3.13 9.53
N THR A 328 -7.29 2.37 8.50
CA THR A 328 -7.15 2.80 7.09
C THR A 328 -8.31 3.73 6.68
N ARG A 329 -8.17 4.53 5.60
CA ARG A 329 -9.27 5.36 5.06
C ARG A 329 -10.48 4.52 4.70
N GLU A 330 -10.27 3.33 4.16
CA GLU A 330 -11.38 2.42 3.83
C GLU A 330 -12.08 1.92 5.09
N ALA A 331 -11.33 1.49 6.11
CA ALA A 331 -11.90 1.06 7.38
C ALA A 331 -12.72 2.19 8.04
N ASP A 332 -12.22 3.43 7.96
CA ASP A 332 -12.94 4.62 8.43
C ASP A 332 -14.21 4.88 7.60
N ARG A 333 -14.10 4.94 6.26
CA ARG A 333 -15.20 5.21 5.33
C ARG A 333 -16.32 4.17 5.44
N LYS A 334 -15.96 2.89 5.51
CA LYS A 334 -16.91 1.76 5.59
C LYS A 334 -17.30 1.44 7.03
N SER A 335 -16.77 2.17 8.02
CA SER A 335 -16.94 1.87 9.45
C SER A 335 -16.63 0.41 9.80
N ILE A 336 -15.65 -0.19 9.11
CA ILE A 336 -15.19 -1.55 9.37
C ILE A 336 -14.22 -1.48 10.55
N ALA A 337 -14.44 -2.30 11.57
CA ALA A 337 -13.48 -2.44 12.65
C ALA A 337 -12.15 -2.98 12.08
N PRO A 338 -10.99 -2.36 12.37
CA PRO A 338 -9.67 -2.85 11.95
C PRO A 338 -9.44 -4.34 12.19
N GLU A 339 -9.94 -4.86 13.31
CA GLU A 339 -9.90 -6.27 13.68
C GLU A 339 -10.62 -7.18 12.68
N THR A 340 -11.70 -6.71 12.05
CA THR A 340 -12.43 -7.48 11.03
C THR A 340 -11.59 -7.64 9.78
N LEU A 341 -10.93 -6.57 9.31
CA LEU A 341 -10.02 -6.63 8.17
C LEU A 341 -8.80 -7.51 8.49
N GLY A 342 -8.22 -7.36 9.67
CA GLY A 342 -7.11 -8.19 10.12
C GLY A 342 -7.47 -9.68 10.18
N LYS A 343 -8.64 -10.03 10.72
CA LYS A 343 -9.16 -11.41 10.75
C LYS A 343 -9.42 -11.97 9.35
N SER A 344 -9.91 -11.17 8.39
CA SER A 344 -10.11 -11.64 7.01
C SER A 344 -8.78 -11.95 6.33
N ILE A 345 -7.79 -11.06 6.46
CA ILE A 345 -6.44 -11.29 5.90
C ILE A 345 -5.78 -12.51 6.57
N TYR A 346 -5.93 -12.66 7.88
CA TYR A 346 -5.43 -13.84 8.61
C TYR A 346 -6.05 -15.14 8.06
N ALA A 347 -7.36 -15.16 7.84
CA ALA A 347 -8.05 -16.32 7.29
C ALA A 347 -7.55 -16.69 5.88
N GLU A 348 -7.26 -15.70 5.03
CA GLU A 348 -6.65 -15.92 3.71
C GLU A 348 -5.23 -16.49 3.85
N GLY A 349 -4.39 -15.93 4.72
CA GLY A 349 -3.03 -16.41 4.95
C GLY A 349 -2.98 -17.86 5.46
N LYS A 350 -3.93 -18.26 6.31
CA LYS A 350 -4.06 -19.65 6.81
C LYS A 350 -4.37 -20.67 5.71
N ARG A 351 -4.85 -20.25 4.54
CA ARG A 351 -5.07 -21.15 3.39
C ARG A 351 -3.77 -21.48 2.66
N ILE A 352 -2.66 -20.79 2.95
CA ILE A 352 -1.35 -20.96 2.30
C ILE A 352 -0.46 -21.82 3.22
N PRO A 353 -0.31 -23.13 2.99
CA PRO A 353 0.40 -24.01 3.92
C PRO A 353 1.90 -23.73 4.00
N SER A 354 2.47 -23.16 2.94
CA SER A 354 3.88 -22.77 2.82
C SER A 354 4.19 -21.40 3.43
N LEU A 355 3.22 -20.73 4.04
CA LEU A 355 3.42 -19.39 4.60
C LEU A 355 4.19 -19.45 5.95
N GLU A 356 5.48 -19.23 5.85
CA GLU A 356 6.48 -19.19 6.92
C GLU A 356 6.90 -17.76 7.26
N ASP A 357 7.18 -17.51 8.54
CA ASP A 357 7.76 -16.26 8.99
C ASP A 357 9.23 -16.14 8.57
N ALA A 358 9.68 -14.92 8.27
CA ALA A 358 11.04 -14.61 7.85
C ALA A 358 12.09 -15.06 8.87
N THR A 359 11.72 -15.27 10.14
CA THR A 359 12.61 -15.82 11.17
C THR A 359 13.05 -17.26 10.91
N CYS A 360 12.34 -17.98 10.04
CA CYS A 360 12.74 -19.31 9.61
C CYS A 360 13.81 -19.32 8.51
N GLN A 361 14.18 -18.16 7.98
CA GLN A 361 15.17 -18.05 6.91
C GLN A 361 16.53 -17.64 7.51
N ALA A 362 17.59 -18.35 7.12
CA ALA A 362 18.94 -18.07 7.57
C ALA A 362 19.44 -16.72 7.04
N ASP A 363 19.14 -16.44 5.77
CA ASP A 363 19.51 -15.21 5.08
C ASP A 363 18.31 -14.31 4.91
N ALA A 364 18.48 -13.03 5.22
CA ALA A 364 17.46 -12.04 4.95
C ALA A 364 17.59 -11.55 3.49
N PRO A 365 16.57 -11.74 2.64
CA PRO A 365 16.60 -11.24 1.28
C PRO A 365 16.69 -9.71 1.27
N GLU A 366 17.52 -9.19 0.38
CA GLU A 366 17.44 -7.79 -0.05
C GLU A 366 16.37 -7.69 -1.14
N PHE A 367 15.44 -6.75 -0.98
CA PHE A 367 14.45 -6.45 -2.00
C PHE A 367 14.94 -5.25 -2.80
N SER A 368 15.00 -5.38 -4.12
CA SER A 368 15.35 -4.27 -5.02
C SER A 368 14.32 -4.14 -6.14
N ARG A 369 14.20 -2.93 -6.70
CA ARG A 369 13.30 -2.62 -7.83
C ARG A 369 11.85 -3.01 -7.55
N LEU A 370 11.43 -2.88 -6.29
CA LEU A 370 10.11 -3.29 -5.82
C LEU A 370 9.29 -2.08 -5.37
N LEU A 371 8.08 -1.96 -5.90
CA LEU A 371 7.10 -0.99 -5.44
C LEU A 371 5.95 -1.71 -4.75
N LEU A 372 5.56 -1.25 -3.56
CA LEU A 372 4.45 -1.78 -2.79
C LEU A 372 3.40 -0.70 -2.59
N ASN A 373 2.15 -0.96 -2.97
CA ASN A 373 1.01 -0.10 -2.69
C ASN A 373 -0.15 -0.88 -2.07
N ALA A 374 -0.47 -0.62 -0.80
CA ALA A 374 -1.58 -1.26 -0.12
C ALA A 374 -2.02 -0.48 1.12
N PRO A 375 -3.25 -0.67 1.61
CA PRO A 375 -3.66 -0.11 2.88
C PRO A 375 -2.72 -0.53 4.03
N LEU A 376 -2.37 -1.83 4.09
CA LEU A 376 -1.44 -2.37 5.09
C LEU A 376 -0.21 -2.97 4.40
N VAL A 377 1.00 -2.59 4.82
CA VAL A 377 2.25 -3.24 4.37
C VAL A 377 3.05 -3.71 5.58
N HIS A 378 3.16 -5.03 5.73
CA HIS A 378 3.88 -5.66 6.83
C HIS A 378 5.09 -6.42 6.31
N SER A 379 6.23 -6.27 6.97
CA SER A 379 7.42 -7.09 6.70
C SER A 379 8.09 -7.59 7.97
N ARG A 380 8.58 -8.83 7.92
CA ARG A 380 9.41 -9.46 8.97
C ARG A 380 10.85 -9.71 8.56
N TYR A 381 11.18 -9.43 7.29
CA TYR A 381 12.55 -9.55 6.80
C TYR A 381 13.50 -8.55 7.46
N GLN A 382 14.74 -9.00 7.70
CA GLN A 382 15.83 -8.17 8.23
C GLN A 382 16.79 -7.79 7.10
N GLY A 383 16.35 -6.94 6.17
CA GLY A 383 17.13 -6.64 4.98
C GLY A 383 16.98 -5.20 4.54
N ARG A 384 17.76 -4.84 3.52
CA ARG A 384 17.58 -3.59 2.80
C ARG A 384 16.38 -3.73 1.86
N PHE A 385 15.49 -2.75 1.93
CA PHE A 385 14.44 -2.55 0.95
C PHE A 385 14.86 -1.39 0.05
N LYS A 386 15.21 -1.69 -1.20
CA LYS A 386 15.51 -0.72 -2.24
C LYS A 386 14.33 -0.61 -3.21
N GLY A 387 13.49 0.39 -3.04
CA GLY A 387 12.26 0.54 -3.79
C GLY A 387 11.39 1.68 -3.28
N LEU A 388 10.07 1.52 -3.40
CA LEU A 388 9.09 2.50 -2.92
C LEU A 388 7.93 1.78 -2.22
N VAL A 389 7.61 2.17 -0.98
CA VAL A 389 6.39 1.75 -0.28
C VAL A 389 5.42 2.92 -0.19
N ILE A 390 4.21 2.75 -0.71
CA ILE A 390 3.09 3.70 -0.61
C ILE A 390 1.98 3.02 0.18
N ALA A 391 1.78 3.38 1.44
CA ALA A 391 0.82 2.68 2.29
C ALA A 391 0.16 3.58 3.32
N GLU A 392 -1.01 3.17 3.77
CA GLU A 392 -1.63 3.82 4.92
C GLU A 392 -0.94 3.42 6.21
N VAL A 393 -0.64 2.13 6.40
CA VAL A 393 0.05 1.61 7.57
C VAL A 393 1.23 0.77 7.15
N VAL A 394 2.39 1.01 7.78
CA VAL A 394 3.59 0.19 7.60
C VAL A 394 4.09 -0.38 8.92
N LEU A 395 4.32 -1.69 8.96
CA LEU A 395 4.99 -2.36 10.08
C LEU A 395 6.12 -3.26 9.58
N PHE A 396 7.36 -2.82 9.74
CA PHE A 396 8.55 -3.63 9.46
C PHE A 396 9.16 -4.14 10.76
N ARG A 397 10.13 -5.07 10.68
CA ARG A 397 10.83 -5.56 11.87
C ARG A 397 11.68 -4.43 12.49
N LEU A 398 11.53 -4.24 13.80
CA LEU A 398 12.21 -3.16 14.54
C LEU A 398 13.73 -3.30 14.50
N GLY A 399 14.43 -2.16 14.49
CA GLY A 399 15.88 -2.06 14.69
C GLY A 399 16.77 -2.45 13.51
N LYS A 400 16.20 -2.83 12.35
CA LYS A 400 16.97 -3.22 11.15
C LYS A 400 16.31 -2.80 9.83
N SER A 401 15.42 -1.82 9.85
CA SER A 401 14.69 -1.40 8.65
C SER A 401 15.48 -0.34 7.89
N HIS A 402 16.02 -0.72 6.73
CA HIS A 402 16.73 0.20 5.82
C HIS A 402 15.92 0.34 4.53
N PHE A 403 15.52 1.57 4.22
CA PHE A 403 14.76 1.91 3.02
C PHE A 403 15.61 2.81 2.13
N ALA A 404 15.79 2.41 0.88
CA ALA A 404 16.47 3.19 -0.13
C ALA A 404 15.55 3.32 -1.35
N PHE A 405 15.49 4.49 -1.98
CA PHE A 405 14.79 4.62 -3.25
C PHE A 405 15.55 3.87 -4.35
N ASP A 406 14.80 3.21 -5.24
CA ASP A 406 15.38 2.58 -6.43
C ASP A 406 15.22 3.49 -7.66
N PRO A 407 16.31 3.99 -8.27
CA PRO A 407 16.25 4.89 -9.42
C PRO A 407 15.48 4.35 -10.63
N VAL A 408 15.26 3.03 -10.73
CA VAL A 408 14.43 2.45 -11.80
C VAL A 408 13.07 3.13 -11.89
N PHE A 409 12.49 3.55 -10.77
CA PHE A 409 11.17 4.20 -10.70
C PHE A 409 11.15 5.64 -11.23
N LYS A 410 12.29 6.20 -11.63
CA LYS A 410 12.36 7.46 -12.41
C LYS A 410 12.17 7.22 -13.90
N GLU A 411 12.42 6.00 -14.35
CA GLU A 411 12.53 5.63 -15.76
C GLU A 411 11.34 4.80 -16.26
N VAL A 412 10.65 4.11 -15.34
CA VAL A 412 9.52 3.25 -15.67
C VAL A 412 8.18 3.89 -15.30
N PRO A 413 7.08 3.58 -16.01
CA PRO A 413 5.75 4.00 -15.58
C PRO A 413 5.39 3.38 -14.23
N THR A 414 5.02 4.22 -13.26
CA THR A 414 4.48 3.78 -11.97
C THR A 414 2.96 3.68 -12.04
N LEU A 415 2.43 2.48 -11.82
CA LEU A 415 1.00 2.17 -11.70
C LEU A 415 0.08 2.90 -12.72
N PRO A 416 0.32 2.77 -14.04
CA PRO A 416 -0.29 3.61 -15.06
C PRO A 416 -1.82 3.48 -15.18
N LEU A 417 -2.41 2.40 -14.66
CA LEU A 417 -3.86 2.20 -14.65
C LEU A 417 -4.57 2.95 -13.51
N LEU A 418 -3.83 3.43 -12.50
CA LEU A 418 -4.36 4.21 -11.39
C LEU A 418 -4.28 5.71 -11.70
N LYS A 419 -5.25 6.46 -11.20
CA LYS A 419 -5.14 7.93 -11.13
C LYS A 419 -4.32 8.31 -9.90
N ASP A 420 -3.71 9.48 -9.92
CA ASP A 420 -2.94 10.03 -8.80
C ASP A 420 -3.74 9.98 -7.48
N ALA A 421 -5.00 10.42 -7.51
CA ALA A 421 -5.92 10.38 -6.37
C ALA A 421 -6.27 8.96 -5.85
N ASP A 422 -5.90 7.89 -6.56
CA ASP A 422 -6.12 6.52 -6.08
C ASP A 422 -5.01 6.06 -5.11
N TYR A 423 -3.83 6.71 -5.12
CA TYR A 423 -2.68 6.20 -4.35
C TYR A 423 -1.68 7.26 -3.83
N LEU A 424 -1.32 8.27 -4.62
CA LEU A 424 -0.33 9.28 -4.22
C LEU A 424 -0.62 10.61 -4.91
N GLU A 425 -0.58 11.71 -4.17
CA GLU A 425 -0.66 13.06 -4.74
C GLU A 425 0.25 13.97 -3.92
N VAL A 426 1.10 14.76 -4.58
CA VAL A 426 2.03 15.69 -3.93
C VAL A 426 2.07 16.96 -4.76
N GLU A 427 1.43 18.02 -4.29
CA GLU A 427 1.29 19.30 -5.01
C GLU A 427 1.88 20.48 -4.22
#